data_AF-A0A0C3J472-F1
#
_entry.id   AF-A0A0C3J472-F1
#
_cell.length_a   1.000
_cell.length_b   1.000
_cell.length_c   1.000
_cell.angle_alpha   90.00
_cell.angle_beta   90.00
_cell.angle_gamma   90.00
#
_symmetry.space_group_name_H-M   'P 1'
#
loop_
_entity.id
_entity.type
_entity.pdbx_description
1 polymer ?
#
loop_
_entity_poly.entity_id
_entity_poly.type
_entity_poly.pdbx_seq_one_letter_code
_entity_poly.pdbx_strand_id
1 'polypeptide(L)'
;MAIHKTQPDIPVAALCWGMAVATYPFFGKVAELVGRLSAIQGDCASAEVHRRMSETYGEREGTRRMTNMVIQSQASWGAVERVEKGKRVIRLASTAIDNAGLTAWLIEAAVRYAGKPVSVPSLQSLPVLFPFTLTRPLAYMVSNSANLSLRSEGPSNQFVALHQR
;
A
#
# COMPACT_ATOMS: atom_id res chain seq x y z
N MET A 1 -4.29 2.41 17.71
CA MET A 1 -4.01 3.83 17.45
C MET A 1 -3.17 4.43 18.59
N ALA A 2 -1.89 4.08 18.69
CA ALA A 2 -0.97 4.61 19.72
C ALA A 2 0.29 5.27 19.15
N ILE A 3 0.44 5.30 17.81
CA ILE A 3 1.69 5.71 17.16
C ILE A 3 1.79 7.24 17.01
N HIS A 4 0.67 7.96 16.90
CA HIS A 4 0.68 9.42 16.65
C HIS A 4 1.09 10.27 17.87
N LYS A 5 0.98 9.75 19.10
CA LYS A 5 1.25 10.56 20.31
C LYS A 5 2.73 10.65 20.70
N THR A 6 3.62 9.91 20.04
CA THR A 6 5.00 9.73 20.56
C THR A 6 6.10 10.24 19.63
N GLN A 7 5.83 10.55 18.35
CA GLN A 7 6.87 11.03 17.42
C GLN A 7 6.28 11.99 16.36
N PRO A 8 6.65 13.29 16.37
CA PRO A 8 6.10 14.30 15.45
C PRO A 8 6.51 14.11 13.97
N ASP A 9 7.53 13.29 13.70
CA ASP A 9 8.06 13.07 12.34
C ASP A 9 7.43 11.89 11.59
N ILE A 10 6.38 11.25 12.14
CA ILE A 10 5.73 10.12 11.47
C ILE A 10 4.80 10.66 10.37
N PRO A 11 5.00 10.27 9.09
CA PRO A 11 4.12 10.72 8.03
C PRO A 11 2.68 10.25 8.29
N VAL A 12 1.79 11.17 8.65
CA VAL A 12 0.37 10.87 8.91
C VAL A 12 -0.27 10.18 7.70
N ALA A 13 0.13 10.59 6.49
CA ALA A 13 -0.25 9.96 5.23
C ALA A 13 0.05 8.45 5.20
N ALA A 14 1.22 8.00 5.69
CA ALA A 14 1.59 6.59 5.72
C ALA A 14 0.78 5.80 6.75
N LEU A 15 0.49 6.39 7.92
CA LEU A 15 -0.40 5.78 8.91
C LEU A 15 -1.83 5.60 8.34
N CYS A 16 -2.39 6.65 7.76
CA CYS A 16 -3.70 6.64 7.11
C CYS A 16 -3.76 5.65 5.95
N TRP A 17 -2.69 5.57 5.15
CA TRP A 17 -2.58 4.60 4.06
C TRP A 17 -2.62 3.16 4.57
N GLY A 18 -1.79 2.84 5.56
CA GLY A 18 -1.78 1.50 6.16
C GLY A 18 -3.14 1.12 6.73
N MET A 19 -3.82 2.05 7.41
CA MET A 19 -5.19 1.83 7.89
C MET A 19 -6.15 1.56 6.72
N ALA A 20 -6.12 2.40 5.69
CA ALA A 20 -7.03 2.28 4.56
C ALA A 20 -6.85 0.96 3.79
N VAL A 21 -5.60 0.56 3.56
CA VAL A 21 -5.25 -0.72 2.92
C VAL A 21 -5.69 -1.90 3.77
N ALA A 22 -5.48 -1.85 5.09
CA ALA A 22 -5.81 -2.94 6.00
C ALA A 22 -7.33 -3.16 6.17
N THR A 23 -8.14 -2.10 6.12
CA THR A 23 -9.58 -2.16 6.45
C THR A 23 -10.51 -2.02 5.25
N TYR A 24 -10.06 -1.41 4.15
CA TYR A 24 -10.90 -1.13 2.98
C TYR A 24 -10.31 -1.76 1.72
N PRO A 25 -10.69 -3.00 1.35
CA PRO A 25 -10.18 -3.70 0.17
C PRO A 25 -10.31 -2.90 -1.12
N PHE A 26 -11.36 -2.09 -1.27
CA PHE A 26 -11.54 -1.20 -2.42
C PHE A 26 -10.41 -0.16 -2.54
N PHE A 27 -10.00 0.47 -1.42
CA PHE A 27 -8.86 1.38 -1.40
C PHE A 27 -7.58 0.62 -1.75
N GLY A 28 -7.36 -0.53 -1.10
CA GLY A 28 -6.20 -1.39 -1.37
C GLY A 28 -6.09 -1.78 -2.83
N LYS A 29 -7.22 -2.06 -3.50
CA LYS A 29 -7.23 -2.41 -4.92
C LYS A 29 -6.84 -1.25 -5.82
N VAL A 30 -7.37 -0.05 -5.56
CA VAL A 30 -6.98 1.15 -6.31
C VAL A 30 -5.50 1.46 -6.10
N ALA A 31 -5.01 1.40 -4.86
CA ALA A 31 -3.59 1.56 -4.53
C ALA A 31 -2.70 0.55 -5.30
N GLU A 32 -3.08 -0.73 -5.29
CA GLU A 32 -2.37 -1.78 -6.03
C GLU A 32 -2.34 -1.50 -7.54
N LEU A 33 -3.47 -1.10 -8.13
CA LEU A 33 -3.57 -0.82 -9.57
C LEU A 33 -2.76 0.42 -9.96
N VAL A 34 -2.91 1.52 -9.24
CA VAL A 34 -2.15 2.75 -9.48
C VAL A 34 -0.66 2.50 -9.31
N GLY A 35 -0.25 1.87 -8.21
CA GLY A 35 1.13 1.54 -7.93
C GLY A 35 1.76 0.63 -9.01
N ARG A 36 0.99 -0.35 -9.51
CA ARG A 36 1.45 -1.28 -10.55
C ARG A 36 1.57 -0.62 -11.92
N LEU A 37 0.56 0.13 -12.33
CA LEU A 37 0.53 0.77 -13.66
C LEU A 37 1.57 1.89 -13.76
N SER A 38 1.71 2.69 -12.70
CA SER A 38 2.68 3.79 -12.67
C SER A 38 4.13 3.37 -12.43
N ALA A 39 4.39 2.11 -12.05
CA ALA A 39 5.74 1.65 -11.76
C ALA A 39 6.68 1.67 -12.99
N ILE A 40 6.13 1.62 -14.21
CA ILE A 40 6.92 1.54 -15.46
C ILE A 40 7.28 2.93 -15.97
N GLN A 41 6.28 3.82 -16.10
CA GLN A 41 6.43 5.12 -16.78
C GLN A 41 6.34 6.32 -15.83
N GLY A 42 6.10 6.08 -14.54
CA GLY A 42 5.85 7.15 -13.57
C GLY A 42 4.45 7.74 -13.65
N ASP A 43 3.56 7.19 -14.48
CA ASP A 43 2.17 7.64 -14.57
C ASP A 43 1.25 6.53 -15.10
N CYS A 44 -0.07 6.77 -15.05
CA CYS A 44 -1.04 5.89 -15.68
C CYS A 44 -2.33 6.64 -16.08
N ALA A 45 -3.06 6.06 -17.04
CA ALA A 45 -4.37 6.55 -17.42
C ALA A 45 -5.43 6.19 -16.36
N SER A 46 -6.20 7.17 -15.90
CA SER A 46 -7.32 6.95 -14.98
C SER A 46 -8.34 5.97 -15.57
N ALA A 47 -8.55 6.01 -16.89
CA ALA A 47 -9.46 5.10 -17.58
C ALA A 47 -9.06 3.63 -17.43
N GLU A 48 -7.76 3.32 -17.40
CA GLU A 48 -7.27 1.96 -17.20
C GLU A 48 -7.49 1.47 -15.76
N VAL A 49 -7.32 2.37 -14.78
CA VAL A 49 -7.65 2.07 -13.37
C VAL A 49 -9.16 1.80 -13.23
N HIS A 50 -10.01 2.65 -13.82
CA HIS A 50 -11.47 2.46 -13.82
C HIS A 50 -11.88 1.15 -14.47
N ARG A 51 -11.32 0.82 -15.63
CA ARG A 51 -11.60 -0.43 -16.36
C ARG A 51 -11.33 -1.66 -15.48
N ARG A 52 -10.16 -1.74 -14.85
CA ARG A 52 -9.79 -2.85 -13.95
C ARG A 52 -10.60 -2.91 -12.65
N MET A 53 -11.00 -1.74 -12.14
CA MET A 53 -11.91 -1.68 -11.00
C MET A 53 -13.30 -2.20 -11.37
N SER A 54 -13.81 -1.88 -12.56
CA SER A 54 -15.07 -2.43 -13.07
C SER A 54 -15.01 -3.95 -13.31
N GLU A 55 -13.88 -4.48 -13.77
CA GLU A 55 -13.69 -5.95 -13.89
C GLU A 55 -13.76 -6.66 -12.54
N THR A 56 -13.25 -6.03 -11.48
CA THR A 56 -13.18 -6.63 -10.14
C THR A 56 -14.46 -6.43 -9.33
N TYR A 57 -15.08 -5.24 -9.40
CA TYR A 57 -16.20 -4.82 -8.56
C TYR A 57 -17.52 -4.62 -9.33
N GLY A 58 -17.52 -4.86 -10.64
CA GLY A 58 -18.66 -4.65 -11.52
C GLY A 58 -18.76 -3.21 -12.04
N GLU A 59 -19.36 -3.08 -13.24
CA GLU A 59 -19.56 -1.81 -13.92
C GLU A 59 -20.80 -1.09 -13.36
N ARG A 60 -20.57 -0.19 -12.41
CA ARG A 60 -21.60 0.65 -11.77
C ARG A 60 -21.09 2.08 -11.68
N GLU A 61 -21.99 3.07 -11.78
CA GLU A 61 -21.63 4.49 -11.57
C GLU A 61 -20.95 4.70 -10.21
N GLY A 62 -21.38 3.95 -9.19
CA GLY A 62 -20.77 3.93 -7.87
C GLY A 62 -19.29 3.52 -7.88
N THR A 63 -18.90 2.49 -8.64
CA THR A 63 -17.50 2.03 -8.76
C THR A 63 -16.63 3.15 -9.31
N ARG A 64 -17.03 3.75 -10.43
CA ARG A 64 -16.28 4.84 -11.08
C ARG A 64 -16.14 6.06 -10.15
N ARG A 65 -17.23 6.46 -9.47
CA ARG A 65 -17.19 7.58 -8.52
C ARG A 65 -16.25 7.27 -7.36
N MET A 66 -16.38 6.10 -6.73
CA MET A 66 -15.52 5.70 -5.61
C MET A 66 -14.04 5.59 -6.01
N THR A 67 -13.72 5.04 -7.17
CA THR A 67 -12.33 4.99 -7.68
C THR A 67 -11.74 6.40 -7.81
N ASN A 68 -12.50 7.36 -8.34
CA ASN A 68 -12.05 8.76 -8.43
C ASN A 68 -11.84 9.39 -7.04
N MET A 69 -12.70 9.08 -6.07
CA MET A 69 -12.53 9.56 -4.69
C MET A 69 -11.26 8.99 -4.04
N VAL A 70 -10.97 7.71 -4.27
CA VAL A 70 -9.72 7.10 -3.77
C VAL A 70 -8.49 7.73 -4.41
N ILE A 71 -8.47 7.92 -5.73
CA ILE A 71 -7.36 8.60 -6.42
C ILE A 71 -7.20 10.04 -5.88
N GLN A 72 -8.31 10.72 -5.58
CA GLN A 72 -8.26 12.04 -4.95
C GLN A 72 -7.64 12.00 -3.56
N SER A 73 -8.01 11.01 -2.72
CA SER A 73 -7.38 10.84 -1.40
C SER A 73 -5.88 10.55 -1.52
N GLN A 74 -5.48 9.68 -2.46
CA GLN A 74 -4.07 9.41 -2.75
C GLN A 74 -3.33 10.69 -3.17
N ALA A 75 -3.96 11.55 -3.96
CA ALA A 75 -3.39 12.84 -4.35
C ALA A 75 -3.26 13.81 -3.17
N SER A 76 -4.30 13.91 -2.34
CA SER A 76 -4.28 14.73 -1.12
C SER A 76 -3.23 14.27 -0.11
N TRP A 77 -2.82 12.99 -0.15
CA TRP A 77 -1.74 12.44 0.66
C TRP A 77 -0.36 12.51 0.01
N GLY A 78 -0.24 13.16 -1.15
CA GLY A 78 1.04 13.35 -1.84
C GLY A 78 1.58 12.10 -2.52
N ALA A 79 0.76 11.07 -2.74
CA ALA A 79 1.19 9.87 -3.47
C ALA A 79 1.16 10.10 -4.99
N VAL A 80 0.19 10.85 -5.48
CA VAL A 80 -0.01 11.08 -6.91
C VAL A 80 -0.42 12.51 -7.22
N GLU A 81 -0.27 12.91 -8.47
CA GLU A 81 -0.83 14.14 -9.02
C GLU A 81 -1.84 13.79 -10.13
N ARG A 82 -2.97 14.50 -10.17
CA ARG A 82 -3.98 14.32 -11.20
C ARG A 82 -3.82 15.42 -12.24
N VAL A 83 -3.51 15.04 -13.47
CA VAL A 83 -3.34 15.99 -14.59
C VAL A 83 -4.38 15.75 -15.68
N GLU A 84 -4.40 16.63 -16.69
CA GLU A 84 -5.33 16.53 -17.84
C GLU A 84 -6.80 16.40 -17.40
N LYS A 85 -7.24 17.24 -16.46
CA LYS A 85 -8.58 17.17 -15.85
C LYS A 85 -8.89 15.80 -15.23
N GLY A 86 -7.86 15.14 -14.68
CA GLY A 86 -7.95 13.84 -14.02
C GLY A 86 -7.94 12.64 -14.97
N LYS A 87 -7.61 12.82 -16.25
CA LYS A 87 -7.46 11.70 -17.21
C LYS A 87 -6.19 10.90 -16.98
N ARG A 88 -5.14 11.51 -16.44
CA ARG A 88 -3.88 10.86 -16.07
C ARG A 88 -3.55 11.09 -14.61
N VAL A 89 -2.85 10.11 -14.04
CA VAL A 89 -2.38 10.07 -12.66
C VAL A 89 -0.87 9.91 -12.69
N ILE A 90 -0.14 10.94 -12.30
CA ILE A 90 1.32 10.93 -12.21
C ILE A 90 1.72 10.46 -10.81
N ARG A 91 2.66 9.53 -10.73
CA ARG A 91 3.25 9.05 -9.49
C ARG A 91 4.24 10.08 -8.96
N LEU A 92 4.03 10.52 -7.72
CA LEU A 92 4.96 11.44 -7.05
C LEU A 92 6.14 10.70 -6.42
N ALA A 93 7.11 11.47 -5.93
CA ALA A 93 8.33 10.96 -5.32
C ALA A 93 8.03 9.98 -4.18
N SER A 94 8.85 8.93 -4.10
CA SER A 94 8.70 7.92 -3.04
C SER A 94 8.94 8.54 -1.67
N THR A 95 8.10 8.21 -0.70
CA THR A 95 8.28 8.63 0.70
C THR A 95 9.08 7.56 1.43
N ALA A 96 10.30 7.89 1.86
CA ALA A 96 11.14 6.98 2.64
C ALA A 96 10.56 6.80 4.05
N ILE A 97 10.38 5.55 4.47
CA ILE A 97 9.91 5.18 5.80
C ILE A 97 11.08 4.60 6.58
N ASP A 98 11.64 5.42 7.46
CA ASP A 98 12.73 5.03 8.38
C ASP A 98 12.26 4.90 9.84
N ASN A 99 10.96 4.72 10.06
CA ASN A 99 10.43 4.43 11.38
C ASN A 99 10.14 2.93 11.51
N ALA A 100 10.68 2.30 12.56
CA ALA A 100 10.49 0.89 12.84
C ALA A 100 9.00 0.51 12.99
N GLY A 101 8.27 1.19 13.88
CA GLY A 101 6.85 0.91 14.11
C GLY A 101 5.99 1.10 12.86
N LEU A 102 6.23 2.17 12.10
CA LEU A 102 5.51 2.44 10.85
C LEU A 102 5.85 1.43 9.74
N THR A 103 7.11 1.00 9.64
CA THR A 103 7.52 -0.05 8.69
C THR A 103 6.78 -1.35 8.98
N ALA A 104 6.78 -1.79 10.24
CA ALA A 104 6.05 -2.99 10.65
C ALA A 104 4.53 -2.85 10.40
N TRP A 105 3.98 -1.67 10.67
CA TRP A 105 2.56 -1.37 10.40
C TRP A 105 2.20 -1.46 8.91
N LEU A 106 3.01 -0.87 8.02
CA LEU A 106 2.76 -0.94 6.58
C LEU A 106 2.88 -2.37 6.05
N ILE A 107 3.86 -3.13 6.52
CA ILE A 107 3.98 -4.57 6.19
C ILE A 107 2.73 -5.31 6.66
N GLU A 108 2.29 -5.08 7.89
CA GLU A 108 1.07 -5.69 8.42
C GLU A 108 -0.16 -5.36 7.58
N ALA A 109 -0.35 -4.10 7.22
CA ALA A 109 -1.44 -3.67 6.36
C ALA A 109 -1.42 -4.38 4.99
N ALA A 110 -0.24 -4.49 4.38
CA ALA A 110 -0.07 -5.18 3.10
C ALA A 110 -0.35 -6.69 3.20
N VAL A 111 0.09 -7.36 4.27
CA VAL A 111 -0.20 -8.79 4.50
C VAL A 111 -1.69 -9.01 4.78
N ARG A 112 -2.34 -8.13 5.56
CA ARG A 112 -3.80 -8.12 5.77
C ARG A 112 -4.56 -7.99 4.45
N TYR A 113 -4.15 -7.04 3.60
CA TYR A 113 -4.73 -6.84 2.28
C TYR A 113 -4.53 -8.06 1.37
N ALA A 114 -3.33 -8.64 1.36
CA ALA A 114 -3.01 -9.81 0.54
C ALA A 114 -3.85 -11.04 0.92
N GLY A 115 -4.27 -11.14 2.20
CA GLY A 115 -5.06 -12.26 2.71
C GLY A 115 -4.29 -13.58 2.77
N LYS A 116 -2.97 -13.56 2.57
CA LYS A 116 -2.10 -14.74 2.54
C LYS A 116 -0.67 -14.36 2.95
N PRO A 117 0.17 -15.35 3.33
CA PRO A 117 1.59 -15.10 3.58
C PRO A 117 2.28 -14.45 2.37
N VAL A 118 3.18 -13.51 2.63
CA VAL A 118 3.91 -12.75 1.62
C VAL A 118 5.41 -13.00 1.75
N SER A 119 6.09 -13.28 0.64
CA SER A 119 7.53 -13.49 0.62
C SER A 119 8.28 -12.22 1.06
N VAL A 120 9.23 -12.34 1.99
CA VAL A 120 10.02 -11.19 2.51
C VAL A 120 10.70 -10.40 1.38
N PRO A 121 11.41 -11.04 0.42
CA PRO A 121 11.98 -10.35 -0.75
C PRO A 121 10.97 -9.54 -1.57
N SER A 122 9.69 -9.93 -1.58
CA SER A 122 8.65 -9.25 -2.37
C SER A 122 7.99 -8.06 -1.66
N LEU A 123 8.21 -7.88 -0.35
CA LEU A 123 7.53 -6.85 0.44
C LEU A 123 7.76 -5.45 -0.13
N GLN A 124 9.01 -5.10 -0.43
CA GLN A 124 9.37 -3.78 -0.95
C GLN A 124 8.73 -3.48 -2.33
N SER A 125 8.46 -4.52 -3.12
CA SER A 125 7.92 -4.40 -4.47
C SER A 125 6.41 -4.54 -4.54
N LEU A 126 5.71 -4.69 -3.40
CA LEU A 126 4.25 -4.78 -3.37
C LEU A 126 3.63 -3.47 -3.89
N PRO A 127 2.84 -3.51 -4.97
CA PRO A 127 2.25 -2.31 -5.54
C PRO A 127 1.33 -1.55 -4.58
N VAL A 128 0.69 -2.24 -3.64
CA VAL A 128 -0.21 -1.65 -2.64
C VAL A 128 0.53 -0.77 -1.62
N LEU A 129 1.85 -0.94 -1.46
CA LEU A 129 2.70 -0.14 -0.57
C LEU A 129 3.23 1.13 -1.22
N PHE A 130 2.96 1.34 -2.50
CA PHE A 130 3.12 2.65 -3.13
C PHE A 130 2.49 3.75 -2.26
N PRO A 131 3.09 4.94 -2.09
CA PRO A 131 4.38 5.44 -2.60
C PRO A 131 5.54 5.25 -1.61
N PHE A 132 5.48 4.27 -0.72
CA PHE A 132 6.44 4.16 0.37
C PHE A 132 7.65 3.30 0.01
N THR A 133 8.85 3.78 0.36
CA THR A 133 10.08 2.99 0.35
C THR A 133 10.42 2.60 1.78
N LEU A 134 10.40 1.31 2.10
CA LEU A 134 10.83 0.82 3.42
C LEU A 134 12.37 0.71 3.42
N THR A 135 13.04 1.45 4.30
CA THR A 135 14.52 1.54 4.29
C THR A 135 15.22 0.59 5.26
N ARG A 136 14.47 0.03 6.22
CA ARG A 136 15.01 -0.84 7.27
C ARG A 136 15.05 -2.32 6.83
N PRO A 137 15.89 -3.16 7.45
CA PRO A 137 15.93 -4.60 7.15
C PRO A 137 14.59 -5.28 7.46
N LEU A 138 13.84 -5.65 6.41
CA LEU A 138 12.43 -6.08 6.55
C LEU A 138 12.26 -7.35 7.38
N ALA A 139 13.17 -8.32 7.23
CA ALA A 139 13.13 -9.55 8.03
C ALA A 139 13.26 -9.25 9.54
N TYR A 140 14.16 -8.35 9.92
CA TYR A 140 14.35 -7.91 11.31
C TYR A 140 13.12 -7.13 11.81
N MET A 141 12.53 -6.30 10.95
CA MET A 141 11.32 -5.55 11.31
C MET A 141 10.12 -6.46 11.57
N VAL A 142 9.99 -7.53 10.79
CA VAL A 142 8.96 -8.55 10.94
C VAL A 142 9.18 -9.36 12.22
N SER A 143 10.41 -9.81 12.49
CA SER A 143 10.71 -10.64 13.66
C SER A 143 10.48 -9.94 15.00
N ASN A 144 10.58 -8.61 15.02
CA ASN A 144 10.34 -7.78 16.21
C ASN A 144 8.90 -7.26 16.32
N SER A 145 8.00 -7.64 15.41
CA SER A 145 6.61 -7.18 15.42
C SER A 145 5.71 -8.14 16.21
N ALA A 146 4.87 -7.58 17.09
CA ALA A 146 3.91 -8.36 17.86
C ALA A 146 2.79 -8.99 16.99
N ASN A 147 2.51 -8.44 15.81
CA ASN A 147 1.40 -8.87 14.96
C ASN A 147 1.85 -9.71 13.75
N LEU A 148 3.15 -9.84 13.51
CA LEU A 148 3.72 -10.53 12.33
C LEU A 148 4.58 -11.70 12.76
N SER A 149 4.50 -12.79 12.01
CA SER A 149 5.33 -13.98 12.19
C SER A 149 6.17 -14.20 10.93
N LEU A 150 7.41 -14.59 11.13
CA LEU A 150 8.31 -15.01 10.07
C LEU A 150 8.27 -16.54 9.98
N ARG A 151 7.92 -17.06 8.80
CA ARG A 151 7.89 -18.50 8.51
C ARG A 151 8.95 -18.82 7.47
N SER A 152 9.77 -19.83 7.75
CA SER A 152 10.74 -20.35 6.79
C SER A 152 10.17 -21.58 6.10
N GLU A 153 10.11 -21.56 4.77
CA GLU A 153 9.74 -22.71 3.94
C GLU A 153 10.98 -23.18 3.17
N GLY A 154 11.81 -23.99 3.83
CA GLY A 154 13.09 -24.43 3.29
C GLY A 154 14.23 -23.43 3.53
N PRO A 155 15.40 -23.64 2.88
CA PRO A 155 16.64 -22.95 3.25
C PRO A 155 16.66 -21.45 2.93
N SER A 156 15.89 -21.00 1.93
CA SER A 156 15.98 -19.65 1.36
C SER A 156 14.66 -18.90 1.26
N ASN A 157 13.52 -19.54 1.51
CA ASN A 157 12.22 -18.86 1.39
C ASN A 157 11.70 -18.46 2.77
N GLN A 158 11.69 -17.16 3.02
CA GLN A 158 11.05 -16.57 4.19
C GLN A 158 9.78 -15.85 3.80
N PHE A 159 8.72 -16.13 4.54
CA PHE A 159 7.40 -15.54 4.37
C PHE A 159 6.96 -14.82 5.65
N VAL A 160 6.31 -13.68 5.46
CA VAL A 160 5.62 -12.95 6.52
C VAL A 160 4.16 -13.36 6.52
N ALA A 161 3.66 -13.74 7.69
CA ALA A 161 2.24 -13.99 7.92
C ALA A 161 1.77 -13.20 9.15
N LEU A 162 0.46 -12.96 9.26
CA LEU A 162 -0.11 -12.44 10.50
C LEU A 162 0.05 -13.48 11.61
N HIS A 163 0.26 -13.04 12.84
CA HIS A 163 0.13 -13.94 14.00
C HIS A 163 -1.29 -14.50 14.06
N GLN A 164 -1.41 -15.82 14.16
CA GLN A 164 -2.68 -16.45 14.50
C GLN A 164 -2.94 -16.16 15.99
N ARG A 165 -4.08 -15.55 16.28
CA ARG A 165 -4.59 -15.43 17.66
C ARG A 165 -5.28 -16.72 18.08
#